data_AF-A0A369LEZ9-F1
#
_entry.id   AF-A0A369LEZ9-F1
#
_cell.length_a   1.000
_cell.length_b   1.000
_cell.length_c   1.000
_cell.angle_alpha   90.00
_cell.angle_beta   90.00
_cell.angle_gamma   90.00
#
_symmetry.space_group_name_H-M   'P 1'
#
loop_
_entity.id
_entity.type
_entity.pdbx_description
1 polymer ?
#
loop_
_entity_poly.entity_id
_entity_poly.type
_entity_poly.pdbx_seq_one_letter_code
_entity_poly.pdbx_strand_id
1 'polypeptide(L)'
;MAEEEKVETTEAADTKAAKKGKKKWPVVVGVVAVVIVAAGAGFWVWHEQPSFCAAICHTPMDAYLETYDSGNYDKYGNELTSEDQKNAMMAYLHKTEAGTTCLGCHQPVITEQVTEGMNWISGNYEVAGENKQGETVLETRDISELVAARGAEDDEFCLNSGCHTNADGSVMTRDDLVALTADLSSTRNPHVAQHGEYSCTQCHKGHAQSVNYCSSCHSDAPIPEGWLSASDAKKVQTL
;
A
#
# COMPACT_ATOMS: atom_id res chain seq x y z
N MET A 1 -84.37 -22.20 55.25
CA MET A 1 -83.71 -22.10 56.57
C MET A 1 -82.68 -23.22 56.61
N ALA A 2 -81.40 -22.85 56.73
CA ALA A 2 -80.20 -23.67 56.97
C ALA A 2 -79.88 -24.79 55.95
N GLU A 3 -78.83 -24.65 55.13
CA GLU A 3 -77.41 -24.95 55.44
C GLU A 3 -77.15 -26.45 55.59
N GLU A 4 -76.34 -27.00 54.68
CA GLU A 4 -75.04 -27.52 55.10
C GLU A 4 -74.04 -27.52 53.94
N GLU A 5 -72.82 -27.16 54.33
CA GLU A 5 -71.74 -26.60 53.55
C GLU A 5 -70.78 -27.70 53.09
N LYS A 6 -70.17 -27.42 51.93
CA LYS A 6 -69.23 -28.24 51.20
C LYS A 6 -67.93 -28.42 51.99
N VAL A 7 -67.60 -29.67 52.31
CA VAL A 7 -66.30 -30.04 52.89
C VAL A 7 -65.18 -29.74 51.89
N GLU A 8 -64.35 -28.78 52.27
CA GLU A 8 -63.04 -28.51 51.69
C GLU A 8 -62.04 -29.49 52.31
N THR A 9 -61.20 -30.13 51.50
CA THR A 9 -59.98 -30.78 52.00
C THR A 9 -58.86 -30.46 51.03
N THR A 10 -57.81 -29.91 51.63
CA THR A 10 -56.67 -29.21 51.05
C THR A 10 -55.64 -30.16 50.44
N GLU A 11 -55.19 -29.77 49.25
CA GLU A 11 -53.79 -29.69 48.77
C GLU A 11 -52.81 -30.86 49.02
N ALA A 12 -52.36 -31.46 47.92
CA ALA A 12 -50.98 -31.90 47.76
C ALA A 12 -50.51 -31.51 46.36
N ALA A 13 -49.79 -30.38 46.29
CA ALA A 13 -49.13 -29.90 45.07
C ALA A 13 -47.89 -30.78 44.77
N ASP A 14 -48.01 -31.64 43.77
CA ASP A 14 -46.88 -32.40 43.22
C ASP A 14 -46.04 -31.47 42.32
N THR A 15 -45.02 -30.86 42.92
CA THR A 15 -44.07 -29.99 42.23
C THR A 15 -43.07 -30.84 41.45
N LYS A 16 -43.32 -31.06 40.15
CA LYS A 16 -42.29 -31.54 39.23
C LYS A 16 -41.22 -30.46 39.05
N ALA A 17 -40.11 -30.63 39.75
CA ALA A 17 -38.88 -29.87 39.52
C ALA A 17 -38.45 -29.99 38.04
N ALA A 18 -38.58 -28.88 37.31
CA ALA A 18 -38.00 -28.76 35.97
C ALA A 18 -36.48 -28.93 36.06
N LYS A 19 -35.94 -29.97 35.42
CA LYS A 19 -34.50 -30.10 35.18
C LYS A 19 -34.04 -28.83 34.46
N LYS A 20 -33.35 -27.93 35.17
CA LYS A 20 -32.59 -26.83 34.56
C LYS A 20 -31.57 -27.46 33.61
N GLY A 21 -31.89 -27.53 32.32
CA GLY A 21 -30.92 -27.86 31.29
C GLY A 21 -29.74 -26.90 31.44
N LYS A 22 -28.52 -27.43 31.58
CA LYS A 22 -27.30 -26.62 31.66
C LYS A 22 -27.31 -25.66 30.47
N LYS A 23 -27.56 -24.37 30.72
CA LYS A 23 -27.62 -23.38 29.64
C LYS A 23 -26.24 -23.36 29.00
N LYS A 24 -26.12 -23.87 27.77
CA LYS A 24 -24.84 -23.87 27.01
C LYS A 24 -24.39 -22.46 26.61
N TRP A 25 -25.17 -21.43 26.95
CA TRP A 25 -24.92 -20.03 26.62
C TRP A 25 -23.53 -19.51 27.04
N PRO A 26 -22.97 -19.81 28.23
CA PRO A 26 -21.62 -19.39 28.57
C PRO A 26 -20.56 -20.04 27.65
N VAL A 27 -20.79 -21.28 27.21
CA VAL A 27 -19.92 -21.97 26.26
C VAL A 27 -20.02 -21.33 24.88
N VAL A 28 -21.23 -21.00 24.43
CA VAL A 28 -21.44 -20.30 23.14
C VAL A 28 -20.78 -18.92 23.16
N VAL A 29 -20.96 -18.13 24.22
CA VAL A 29 -20.31 -16.82 24.37
C VAL A 29 -18.79 -16.96 24.40
N GLY A 30 -18.26 -17.96 25.12
CA GLY A 30 -16.83 -18.25 25.15
C GLY A 30 -16.27 -18.61 23.76
N VAL A 31 -16.98 -19.47 23.01
CA VAL A 31 -16.59 -19.83 21.63
C VAL A 31 -16.64 -18.62 20.71
N VAL A 32 -17.70 -17.80 20.76
CA VAL A 32 -17.82 -16.58 19.95
C VAL A 32 -16.68 -15.61 20.26
N ALA A 33 -16.34 -15.41 21.53
CA ALA A 33 -15.23 -14.55 21.92
C ALA A 33 -13.89 -15.06 21.37
N VAL A 34 -13.62 -16.38 21.46
CA VAL A 34 -12.41 -16.98 20.90
C VAL A 34 -12.35 -16.84 19.38
N VAL A 35 -13.46 -17.05 18.67
CA VAL A 35 -13.53 -16.87 17.21
C VAL A 35 -13.26 -15.42 16.82
N ILE A 36 -13.82 -14.44 17.53
CA ILE A 36 -13.56 -13.02 17.24
C ILE A 36 -12.08 -12.69 17.45
N VAL A 37 -11.48 -13.15 18.55
CA VAL A 37 -10.05 -12.91 18.82
C VAL A 37 -9.17 -13.57 17.75
N ALA A 38 -9.46 -14.82 17.39
CA ALA A 38 -8.71 -15.54 16.36
C ALA A 38 -8.86 -14.89 14.97
N ALA A 39 -10.08 -14.46 14.61
CA ALA A 39 -10.34 -13.75 13.37
C ALA A 39 -9.67 -12.37 13.35
N GLY A 40 -9.70 -11.63 14.45
CA GLY A 40 -9.03 -10.33 14.58
C GLY A 40 -7.51 -10.45 14.46
N ALA A 41 -6.90 -11.43 15.12
CA ALA A 41 -5.47 -11.70 14.99
C ALA A 41 -5.08 -12.18 13.58
N GLY A 42 -5.89 -13.06 12.98
CA GLY A 42 -5.67 -13.52 11.60
C GLY A 42 -5.81 -12.39 10.59
N PHE A 43 -6.82 -11.53 10.75
CA PHE A 43 -7.03 -10.34 9.93
C PHE A 43 -5.87 -9.34 10.10
N TRP A 44 -5.39 -9.11 11.33
CA TRP A 44 -4.24 -8.24 11.60
C TRP A 44 -2.94 -8.76 10.97
N VAL A 45 -2.75 -10.07 10.84
CA VAL A 45 -1.57 -10.56 10.09
C VAL A 45 -1.82 -10.46 8.59
N TRP A 46 -3.03 -10.77 8.15
CA TRP A 46 -3.38 -10.80 6.73
C TRP A 46 -3.40 -9.41 6.08
N HIS A 47 -3.85 -8.37 6.79
CA HIS A 47 -4.00 -7.02 6.23
C HIS A 47 -2.70 -6.36 5.79
N GLU A 48 -1.56 -6.89 6.25
CA GLU A 48 -0.22 -6.43 5.87
C GLU A 48 0.37 -7.22 4.69
N GLN A 49 -0.34 -8.23 4.19
CA GLN A 49 0.14 -9.12 3.13
C GLN A 49 -0.30 -8.63 1.74
N PRO A 50 0.51 -8.87 0.69
CA PRO A 50 0.12 -8.59 -0.69
C PRO A 50 -1.21 -9.25 -1.10
N SER A 51 -1.58 -10.38 -0.49
CA SER A 51 -2.86 -11.05 -0.76
C SER A 51 -4.09 -10.31 -0.21
N PHE A 52 -3.93 -9.42 0.77
CA PHE A 52 -4.98 -8.50 1.20
C PHE A 52 -5.14 -7.36 0.20
N CYS A 53 -4.02 -6.77 -0.24
CA CYS A 53 -4.02 -5.80 -1.34
C CYS A 53 -4.66 -6.40 -2.59
N ALA A 54 -4.45 -7.70 -2.80
CA ALA A 54 -5.16 -8.41 -3.82
C ALA A 54 -6.68 -8.50 -3.54
N ALA A 55 -7.07 -9.17 -2.46
CA ALA A 55 -8.48 -9.50 -2.23
C ALA A 55 -9.41 -8.31 -1.92
N ILE A 56 -8.91 -7.26 -1.26
CA ILE A 56 -9.72 -6.13 -0.77
C ILE A 56 -9.51 -4.88 -1.63
N CYS A 57 -8.38 -4.80 -2.32
CA CYS A 57 -7.92 -3.60 -2.98
C CYS A 57 -7.76 -3.75 -4.51
N HIS A 58 -8.06 -4.90 -5.13
CA HIS A 58 -7.90 -5.08 -6.58
C HIS A 58 -8.48 -3.94 -7.43
N THR A 59 -9.72 -3.54 -7.19
CA THR A 59 -10.42 -2.70 -8.18
C THR A 59 -10.23 -1.17 -8.05
N PRO A 60 -9.17 -0.67 -7.39
CA PRO A 60 -8.48 0.52 -7.90
C PRO A 60 -6.95 0.36 -8.02
N MET A 61 -6.39 -0.80 -7.67
CA MET A 61 -4.93 -1.02 -7.59
C MET A 61 -4.37 -2.09 -8.54
N ASP A 62 -5.19 -2.74 -9.37
CA ASP A 62 -4.79 -3.84 -10.28
C ASP A 62 -3.51 -3.50 -11.08
N ALA A 63 -3.52 -2.35 -11.76
CA ALA A 63 -2.38 -1.87 -12.55
C ALA A 63 -1.08 -1.75 -11.71
N TYR A 64 -1.18 -1.40 -10.43
CA TYR A 64 -0.03 -1.20 -9.55
C TYR A 64 0.45 -2.52 -8.94
N LEU A 65 -0.46 -3.43 -8.60
CA LEU A 65 -0.10 -4.75 -8.11
C LEU A 65 0.67 -5.53 -9.18
N GLU A 66 0.25 -5.44 -10.45
CA GLU A 66 0.96 -6.08 -11.54
C GLU A 66 2.40 -5.54 -11.68
N THR A 67 2.57 -4.21 -11.61
CA THR A 67 3.92 -3.61 -11.68
C THR A 67 4.84 -4.08 -10.54
N TYR A 68 4.29 -4.32 -9.34
CA TYR A 68 5.03 -4.80 -8.19
C TYR A 68 5.32 -6.30 -8.34
N ASP A 69 4.31 -7.11 -8.65
CA ASP A 69 4.43 -8.56 -8.60
C ASP A 69 5.19 -9.12 -9.80
N SER A 70 4.72 -8.86 -11.01
CA SER A 70 5.33 -9.41 -12.23
C SER A 70 6.34 -8.45 -12.84
N GLY A 71 6.06 -7.15 -12.75
CA GLY A 71 6.80 -6.10 -13.46
C GLY A 71 6.63 -6.17 -14.98
N ASN A 72 5.78 -7.05 -15.51
CA ASN A 72 5.62 -7.24 -16.95
C ASN A 72 4.92 -6.07 -17.63
N TYR A 73 4.17 -5.27 -16.87
CA TYR A 73 3.54 -4.06 -17.34
C TYR A 73 3.84 -2.91 -16.38
N ASP A 74 3.97 -1.69 -16.92
CA ASP A 74 3.87 -0.50 -16.10
C ASP A 74 2.41 -0.12 -15.80
N LYS A 75 2.19 0.86 -14.92
CA LYS A 75 0.82 1.32 -14.56
C LYS A 75 0.00 1.82 -15.76
N TYR A 76 0.66 2.17 -16.87
CA TYR A 76 0.02 2.61 -18.11
C TYR A 76 -0.30 1.43 -19.06
N GLY A 77 0.01 0.20 -18.66
CA GLY A 77 -0.23 -1.00 -19.45
C GLY A 77 0.79 -1.21 -20.56
N ASN A 78 1.98 -0.60 -20.47
CA ASN A 78 3.06 -0.87 -21.43
C ASN A 78 3.79 -2.14 -21.04
N GLU A 79 3.92 -3.08 -21.98
CA GLU A 79 4.68 -4.32 -21.77
C GLU A 79 6.18 -4.03 -21.61
N LEU A 80 6.78 -4.60 -20.57
CA LEU A 80 8.19 -4.53 -20.22
C LEU A 80 8.83 -5.90 -20.42
N THR A 81 9.75 -5.97 -21.37
CA THR A 81 10.23 -7.25 -21.93
C THR A 81 11.62 -7.64 -21.43
N SER A 82 12.41 -6.69 -20.93
CA SER A 82 13.73 -6.95 -20.33
C SER A 82 13.72 -6.68 -18.83
N GLU A 83 14.59 -7.36 -18.09
CA GLU A 83 14.74 -7.14 -16.64
C GLU A 83 15.18 -5.72 -16.32
N ASP A 84 15.98 -5.06 -17.17
CA ASP A 84 16.36 -3.66 -16.95
C ASP A 84 15.15 -2.72 -17.03
N GLN A 85 14.21 -2.97 -17.95
CA GLN A 85 12.97 -2.19 -18.04
C GLN A 85 12.11 -2.37 -16.79
N LYS A 86 12.04 -3.59 -16.24
CA LYS A 86 11.29 -3.87 -15.01
C LYS A 86 11.97 -3.22 -13.81
N ASN A 87 13.29 -3.34 -13.70
CA ASN A 87 14.12 -2.73 -12.66
C ASN A 87 14.17 -1.21 -12.74
N ALA A 88 13.81 -0.61 -13.88
CA ALA A 88 13.58 0.82 -13.98
C ALA A 88 12.31 1.29 -13.25
N MET A 89 11.41 0.38 -12.85
CA MET A 89 10.29 0.67 -11.95
C MET A 89 10.72 0.40 -10.50
N MET A 90 10.62 1.42 -9.64
CA MET A 90 11.08 1.26 -8.26
C MET A 90 10.30 0.19 -7.48
N ALA A 91 9.00 0.02 -7.73
CA ALA A 91 8.20 -0.97 -7.01
C ALA A 91 8.70 -2.40 -7.27
N TYR A 92 8.98 -2.73 -8.53
CA TYR A 92 9.54 -4.02 -8.90
C TYR A 92 10.95 -4.20 -8.33
N LEU A 93 11.83 -3.21 -8.53
CA LEU A 93 13.20 -3.25 -8.05
C LEU A 93 13.28 -3.44 -6.52
N HIS A 94 12.49 -2.69 -5.75
CA HIS A 94 12.49 -2.81 -4.29
C HIS A 94 11.90 -4.15 -3.82
N LYS A 95 10.96 -4.74 -4.57
CA LYS A 95 10.49 -6.10 -4.30
C LYS A 95 11.62 -7.11 -4.52
N THR A 96 12.28 -7.06 -5.68
CA THR A 96 13.22 -8.10 -6.10
C THR A 96 14.57 -8.00 -5.41
N GLU A 97 15.08 -6.79 -5.20
CA GLU A 97 16.42 -6.56 -4.62
C GLU A 97 16.40 -6.40 -3.11
N ALA A 98 15.35 -5.77 -2.55
CA ALA A 98 15.26 -5.47 -1.12
C ALA A 98 14.21 -6.31 -0.37
N GLY A 99 13.37 -7.08 -1.09
CA GLY A 99 12.27 -7.81 -0.47
C GLY A 99 11.19 -6.91 0.14
N THR A 100 11.14 -5.64 -0.27
CA THR A 100 10.21 -4.64 0.24
C THR A 100 8.79 -4.98 -0.18
N THR A 101 7.83 -4.86 0.74
CA THR A 101 6.40 -5.02 0.47
C THR A 101 5.72 -3.68 0.18
N CYS A 102 4.47 -3.71 -0.28
CA CYS A 102 3.68 -2.50 -0.55
C CYS A 102 3.75 -1.50 0.63
N LEU A 103 3.59 -2.00 1.86
CA LEU A 103 3.58 -1.20 3.08
C LEU A 103 4.97 -0.76 3.56
N GLY A 104 6.04 -1.27 2.95
CA GLY A 104 7.39 -0.76 3.19
C GLY A 104 7.55 0.68 2.69
N CYS A 105 6.92 1.01 1.56
CA CYS A 105 6.91 2.35 0.97
C CYS A 105 5.59 3.09 1.26
N HIS A 106 4.45 2.43 1.08
CA HIS A 106 3.11 2.97 1.38
C HIS A 106 2.77 2.73 2.85
N GLN A 107 3.54 3.32 3.75
CA GLN A 107 3.40 3.16 5.20
C GLN A 107 2.13 3.88 5.67
N PRO A 108 1.08 3.14 6.03
CA PRO A 108 -0.21 3.74 6.25
C PRO A 108 -0.38 4.14 7.72
N VAL A 109 -0.76 5.39 7.98
CA VAL A 109 -1.16 5.79 9.35
C VAL A 109 -2.62 5.37 9.58
N ILE A 110 -2.97 4.89 10.78
CA ILE A 110 -4.33 4.37 11.06
C ILE A 110 -5.43 5.38 10.65
N THR A 111 -5.19 6.67 10.86
CA THR A 111 -6.12 7.74 10.46
C THR A 111 -6.29 7.85 8.95
N GLU A 112 -5.23 7.59 8.17
CA GLU A 112 -5.31 7.52 6.72
C GLU A 112 -6.06 6.28 6.26
N GLN A 113 -5.77 5.11 6.85
CA GLN A 113 -6.45 3.85 6.48
C GLN A 113 -7.96 3.92 6.67
N VAL A 114 -8.43 4.60 7.72
CA VAL A 114 -9.87 4.81 7.93
C VAL A 114 -10.46 5.67 6.81
N THR A 115 -9.80 6.77 6.46
CA THR A 115 -10.24 7.65 5.37
C THR A 115 -10.17 6.95 4.01
N GLU A 116 -9.10 6.22 3.71
CA GLU A 116 -8.92 5.44 2.49
C GLU A 116 -9.98 4.35 2.37
N GLY A 117 -10.26 3.62 3.44
CA GLY A 117 -11.34 2.62 3.49
C GLY A 117 -12.72 3.24 3.27
N MET A 118 -12.99 4.41 3.85
CA MET A 118 -14.23 5.16 3.61
C MET A 118 -14.35 5.64 2.16
N ASN A 119 -13.26 6.17 1.60
CA ASN A 119 -13.19 6.61 0.21
C ASN A 119 -13.39 5.43 -0.75
N TRP A 120 -12.79 4.28 -0.48
CA TRP A 120 -12.99 3.07 -1.26
C TRP A 120 -14.46 2.61 -1.25
N ILE A 121 -15.08 2.50 -0.07
CA ILE A 121 -16.49 2.07 0.05
C ILE A 121 -17.45 3.07 -0.62
N SER A 122 -17.13 4.36 -0.57
CA SER A 122 -17.95 5.42 -1.16
C SER A 122 -17.66 5.69 -2.64
N GLY A 123 -16.60 5.10 -3.20
CA GLY A 123 -16.13 5.41 -4.55
C GLY A 123 -15.46 6.79 -4.68
N ASN A 124 -15.07 7.42 -3.57
CA ASN A 124 -14.51 8.76 -3.50
C ASN A 124 -12.97 8.73 -3.56
N TYR A 125 -12.42 8.17 -4.63
CA TYR A 125 -10.99 8.17 -4.93
C TYR A 125 -10.73 8.88 -6.27
N GLU A 126 -9.56 9.51 -6.39
CA GLU A 126 -9.20 10.30 -7.55
C GLU A 126 -8.65 9.39 -8.66
N VAL A 127 -9.37 9.36 -9.80
CA VAL A 127 -9.05 8.53 -10.97
C VAL A 127 -8.47 9.41 -12.06
N ALA A 128 -7.27 9.07 -12.52
CA ALA A 128 -6.63 9.71 -13.67
C ALA A 128 -7.21 9.21 -15.00
N GLY A 129 -7.65 7.94 -15.03
CA GLY A 129 -8.25 7.31 -16.21
C GLY A 129 -8.13 5.78 -16.20
N GLU A 130 -8.25 5.17 -17.37
CA GLU A 130 -7.97 3.75 -17.58
C GLU A 130 -6.66 3.60 -18.34
N ASN A 131 -5.90 2.54 -18.08
CA ASN A 131 -4.70 2.22 -18.84
C ASN A 131 -5.00 1.45 -20.13
N LYS A 132 -3.97 1.08 -20.89
CA LYS A 132 -4.08 0.32 -22.15
C LYS A 132 -4.67 -1.09 -21.99
N GLN A 133 -4.72 -1.61 -20.76
CA GLN A 133 -5.31 -2.90 -20.41
C GLN A 133 -6.77 -2.76 -19.94
N GLY A 134 -7.31 -1.54 -19.84
CA GLY A 134 -8.64 -1.25 -19.31
C GLY A 134 -8.70 -1.25 -17.77
N GLU A 135 -7.56 -1.15 -17.09
CA GLU A 135 -7.49 -1.10 -15.63
C GLU A 135 -7.53 0.35 -15.15
N THR A 136 -8.19 0.59 -14.01
CA THR A 136 -8.27 1.93 -13.42
C THR A 136 -6.90 2.38 -12.91
N VAL A 137 -6.52 3.62 -13.25
CA VAL A 137 -5.31 4.28 -12.76
C VAL A 137 -5.71 5.47 -11.90
N LEU A 138 -5.18 5.49 -10.68
CA LEU A 138 -5.37 6.57 -9.72
C LEU A 138 -4.47 7.77 -10.03
N GLU A 139 -4.90 8.94 -9.60
CA GLU A 139 -4.05 10.13 -9.60
C GLU A 139 -2.77 9.88 -8.81
N THR A 140 -1.65 10.34 -9.34
CA THR A 140 -0.34 10.12 -8.70
C THR A 140 -0.14 11.16 -7.61
N ARG A 141 0.00 10.68 -6.38
CA ARG A 141 0.26 11.53 -5.23
C ARG A 141 1.72 11.96 -5.19
N ASP A 142 1.94 13.19 -4.73
CA ASP A 142 3.29 13.70 -4.48
C ASP A 142 3.88 13.09 -3.19
N ILE A 143 5.21 13.06 -3.08
CA ILE A 143 5.87 12.47 -1.90
C ILE A 143 5.40 13.17 -0.61
N SER A 144 5.29 14.50 -0.64
CA SER A 144 4.79 15.30 0.48
C SER A 144 3.43 14.81 1.00
N GLU A 145 2.55 14.34 0.11
CA GLU A 145 1.29 13.75 0.48
C GLU A 145 1.44 12.36 1.11
N LEU A 146 2.36 11.53 0.61
CA LEU A 146 2.63 10.18 1.15
C LEU A 146 3.31 10.24 2.53
N VAL A 147 4.02 11.31 2.87
CA VAL A 147 4.71 11.47 4.16
C VAL A 147 3.93 12.32 5.16
N ALA A 148 2.94 13.09 4.70
CA ALA A 148 2.22 14.07 5.52
C ALA A 148 1.69 13.50 6.83
N ALA A 149 1.00 12.36 6.81
CA ALA A 149 0.44 11.80 8.04
C ALA A 149 1.49 11.21 8.99
N ARG A 150 2.67 10.86 8.47
CA ARG A 150 3.82 10.44 9.28
C ARG A 150 4.56 11.63 9.90
N GLY A 151 4.29 12.86 9.42
CA GLY A 151 4.99 14.06 9.86
C GLY A 151 6.47 14.06 9.48
N ALA A 152 6.79 13.38 8.37
CA ALA A 152 8.15 13.27 7.86
C ALA A 152 8.35 14.25 6.68
N GLU A 153 9.60 14.64 6.44
CA GLU A 153 10.00 15.43 5.28
C GLU A 153 10.03 14.56 4.02
N ASP A 154 9.92 15.18 2.84
CA ASP A 154 9.84 14.46 1.56
C ASP A 154 11.00 13.48 1.34
N ASP A 155 12.24 13.88 1.66
CA ASP A 155 13.41 13.02 1.50
C ASP A 155 13.38 11.80 2.41
N GLU A 156 12.76 11.89 3.59
CA GLU A 156 12.68 10.77 4.55
C GLU A 156 11.84 9.60 4.00
N PHE A 157 11.04 9.83 2.95
CA PHE A 157 10.39 8.75 2.22
C PHE A 157 11.39 7.71 1.71
N CYS A 158 12.53 8.16 1.17
CA CYS A 158 13.58 7.29 0.64
C CYS A 158 14.77 7.22 1.61
N LEU A 159 15.25 8.37 2.05
CA LEU A 159 16.47 8.59 2.81
C LEU A 159 16.17 8.50 4.30
N ASN A 160 16.03 7.29 4.80
CA ASN A 160 15.83 7.02 6.22
C ASN A 160 16.68 5.84 6.70
N SER A 161 16.76 5.69 8.02
CA SER A 161 17.60 4.67 8.68
C SER A 161 17.23 3.21 8.35
N GLY A 162 16.07 2.96 7.74
CA GLY A 162 15.61 1.64 7.33
C GLY A 162 15.81 1.32 5.84
N CYS A 163 16.16 2.30 5.00
CA CYS A 163 16.20 2.12 3.54
C CYS A 163 17.51 2.61 2.92
N HIS A 164 17.62 3.89 2.55
CA HIS A 164 18.82 4.44 1.92
C HIS A 164 19.78 5.04 2.97
N THR A 165 20.76 4.23 3.38
CA THR A 165 21.79 4.58 4.36
C THR A 165 23.19 4.53 3.74
N ASN A 166 24.11 5.27 4.32
CA ASN A 166 25.53 5.18 4.00
C ASN A 166 26.13 3.86 4.50
N ALA A 167 27.32 3.51 4.02
CA ALA A 167 28.00 2.27 4.40
C ALA A 167 28.30 2.15 5.91
N ASP A 168 28.34 3.28 6.63
CA ASP A 168 28.51 3.34 8.09
C ASP A 168 27.18 3.27 8.87
N GLY A 169 26.05 3.14 8.16
CA GLY A 169 24.70 3.08 8.73
C GLY A 169 24.06 4.44 9.03
N SER A 170 24.73 5.56 8.72
CA SER A 170 24.11 6.88 8.81
C SER A 170 23.04 7.09 7.72
N VAL A 171 22.04 7.92 7.98
CA VAL A 171 21.03 8.27 6.97
C VAL A 171 21.72 9.02 5.83
N MET A 172 21.49 8.56 4.60
CA MET A 172 22.05 9.18 3.42
C MET A 172 21.47 10.58 3.22
N THR A 173 22.30 11.52 2.78
CA THR A 173 21.90 12.88 2.45
C THR A 173 21.93 13.10 0.93
N ARG A 174 21.35 14.21 0.45
CA ARG A 174 21.51 14.60 -0.95
C ARG A 174 22.97 14.85 -1.34
N ASP A 175 23.79 15.37 -0.43
CA ASP A 175 25.22 15.55 -0.67
C ASP A 175 25.95 14.20 -0.83
N ASP A 176 25.54 13.18 -0.07
CA ASP A 176 26.05 11.82 -0.23
C ASP A 176 25.66 11.24 -1.60
N LEU A 177 24.41 11.46 -2.04
CA LEU A 177 23.97 11.06 -3.40
C LEU A 177 24.78 11.75 -4.48
N VAL A 178 25.04 13.06 -4.35
CA VAL A 178 25.91 13.82 -5.26
C VAL A 178 27.30 13.21 -5.34
N ALA A 179 27.87 12.82 -4.18
CA ALA A 179 29.18 12.20 -4.11
C ALA A 179 29.19 10.80 -4.75
N LEU A 180 28.14 10.01 -4.55
CA LEU A 180 28.00 8.66 -5.12
C LEU A 180 27.88 8.68 -6.64
N THR A 181 27.31 9.73 -7.22
CA THR A 181 27.17 9.91 -8.68
C THR A 181 28.19 10.88 -9.27
N ALA A 182 29.33 11.07 -8.58
CA ALA A 182 30.34 12.03 -8.99
C ALA A 182 30.98 11.69 -10.35
N ASP A 183 30.98 10.43 -10.78
CA ASP A 183 31.44 9.97 -12.08
C ASP A 183 30.62 10.56 -13.25
N LEU A 184 29.34 10.82 -13.02
CA LEU A 184 28.44 11.48 -13.97
C LEU A 184 28.66 12.99 -14.07
N SER A 185 29.52 13.59 -13.24
CA SER A 185 29.75 15.05 -13.24
C SER A 185 30.31 15.58 -14.56
N SER A 186 31.01 14.74 -15.33
CA SER A 186 31.56 15.10 -16.64
C SER A 186 30.49 15.22 -17.74
N THR A 187 29.35 14.57 -17.55
CA THR A 187 28.18 14.67 -18.42
C THR A 187 27.13 15.52 -17.72
N ARG A 188 26.32 14.91 -16.84
CA ARG A 188 25.31 15.55 -15.99
C ARG A 188 25.05 14.69 -14.76
N ASN A 189 25.54 15.12 -13.60
CA ASN A 189 25.18 14.47 -12.33
C ASN A 189 23.72 14.85 -11.97
N PRO A 190 22.78 13.88 -11.94
CA PRO A 190 21.35 14.15 -11.72
C PRO A 190 21.02 14.55 -10.27
N HIS A 191 21.90 14.29 -9.31
CA HIS A 191 21.68 14.62 -7.90
C HIS A 191 22.21 16.00 -7.51
N VAL A 192 22.98 16.66 -8.38
CA VAL A 192 23.39 18.04 -8.15
C VAL A 192 22.22 18.96 -8.53
N ALA A 193 21.81 19.82 -7.61
CA ALA A 193 20.70 20.75 -7.80
C ALA A 193 21.04 21.95 -8.72
N GLN A 194 21.37 21.73 -10.01
CA GLN A 194 21.73 22.83 -10.93
C GLN A 194 20.56 23.78 -11.23
N HIS A 195 19.33 23.33 -11.05
CA HIS A 195 18.10 24.09 -11.33
C HIS A 195 17.17 24.20 -10.11
N GLY A 196 17.75 24.06 -8.91
CA GLY A 196 16.99 23.86 -7.68
C GLY A 196 16.78 22.37 -7.37
N GLU A 197 16.21 22.12 -6.21
CA GLU A 197 15.93 20.76 -5.76
C GLU A 197 14.65 20.24 -6.40
N TYR A 198 14.73 19.03 -6.94
CA TYR A 198 13.58 18.30 -7.46
C TYR A 198 13.25 17.15 -6.51
N SER A 199 11.96 16.84 -6.38
CA SER A 199 11.52 15.61 -5.72
C SER A 199 12.12 14.38 -6.41
N CYS A 200 12.47 13.36 -5.63
CA CYS A 200 12.98 12.07 -6.13
C CYS A 200 12.07 11.49 -7.22
N THR A 201 10.74 11.63 -7.05
CA THR A 201 9.74 11.10 -7.97
C THR A 201 9.66 11.85 -9.30
N GLN A 202 10.35 12.99 -9.45
CA GLN A 202 10.47 13.68 -10.72
C GLN A 202 11.13 12.75 -11.78
N CYS A 203 12.12 11.98 -11.34
CA CYS A 203 12.86 11.04 -12.18
C CYS A 203 12.51 9.57 -11.86
N HIS A 204 12.56 9.20 -10.58
CA HIS A 204 12.36 7.83 -10.12
C HIS A 204 10.87 7.49 -10.01
N LYS A 205 10.36 6.62 -10.88
CA LYS A 205 8.94 6.29 -10.92
C LYS A 205 8.69 4.98 -10.17
N GLY A 206 7.68 5.00 -9.28
CA GLY A 206 7.27 3.85 -8.49
C GLY A 206 6.79 2.69 -9.36
N HIS A 207 5.72 2.93 -10.12
CA HIS A 207 4.99 1.91 -10.88
C HIS A 207 5.06 2.14 -12.39
N ALA A 208 6.13 2.78 -12.87
CA ALA A 208 6.41 2.92 -14.30
C ALA A 208 7.91 3.02 -14.55
N GLN A 209 8.35 2.82 -15.79
CA GLN A 209 9.76 3.04 -16.13
C GLN A 209 10.20 4.44 -15.69
N SER A 210 11.30 4.52 -14.96
CA SER A 210 11.86 5.79 -14.53
C SER A 210 12.33 6.63 -15.72
N VAL A 211 12.30 7.94 -15.54
CA VAL A 211 12.52 8.90 -16.63
C VAL A 211 13.68 9.80 -16.26
N ASN A 212 14.71 9.88 -17.10
CA ASN A 212 15.74 10.90 -16.88
C ASN A 212 15.20 12.27 -17.30
N TYR A 213 14.74 13.06 -16.32
CA TYR A 213 14.14 14.37 -16.57
C TYR A 213 15.07 15.36 -17.26
N CYS A 214 16.39 15.27 -17.08
CA CYS A 214 17.36 16.15 -17.73
C CYS A 214 17.23 16.09 -19.26
N SER A 215 16.88 14.92 -19.81
CA SER A 215 16.66 14.72 -21.25
C SER A 215 15.47 15.50 -21.84
N SER A 216 14.66 16.15 -20.99
CA SER A 216 13.64 17.11 -21.44
C SER A 216 14.24 18.30 -22.18
N CYS A 217 15.46 18.70 -21.81
CA CYS A 217 16.16 19.86 -22.36
C CYS A 217 17.57 19.52 -22.88
N HIS A 218 18.19 18.46 -22.36
CA HIS A 218 19.59 18.12 -22.61
C HIS A 218 19.71 16.81 -23.38
N SER A 219 20.00 16.90 -24.68
CA SER A 219 20.15 15.71 -25.53
C SER A 219 21.39 14.86 -25.20
N ASP A 220 22.33 15.41 -24.43
CA ASP A 220 23.53 14.74 -23.92
C ASP A 220 23.31 14.08 -22.55
N ALA A 221 22.10 14.16 -21.98
CA ALA A 221 21.80 13.52 -20.70
C ALA A 221 21.86 11.98 -20.85
N PRO A 222 22.68 11.28 -20.03
CA PRO A 222 22.80 9.83 -20.11
C PRO A 222 21.50 9.17 -19.65
N ILE A 223 20.89 8.32 -20.48
CA ILE A 223 19.71 7.54 -20.09
C ILE A 223 20.19 6.21 -19.51
N PRO A 224 19.91 5.91 -18.23
CA PRO A 224 20.24 4.60 -17.67
C PRO A 224 19.57 3.46 -18.44
N GLU A 225 20.15 2.27 -18.38
CA GLU A 225 19.55 1.10 -19.02
C GLU A 225 18.15 0.82 -18.47
N GLY A 226 17.20 0.49 -19.35
CA GLY A 226 15.79 0.31 -19.01
C GLY A 226 14.99 1.60 -18.73
N TRP A 227 15.64 2.75 -18.55
CA TRP A 227 14.96 4.02 -18.33
C TRP A 227 14.52 4.68 -19.63
N LEU A 228 13.60 5.63 -19.52
CA LEU A 228 13.12 6.42 -20.65
C LEU A 228 13.75 7.81 -20.71
N SER A 229 13.93 8.30 -21.93
CA SER A 229 14.05 9.74 -22.15
C SER A 229 12.71 10.42 -21.87
N ALA A 230 12.72 11.71 -21.53
CA ALA A 230 11.50 12.48 -21.34
C ALA A 230 10.64 12.52 -22.62
N SER A 231 11.28 12.45 -23.80
CA SER A 231 10.58 12.41 -25.07
C SER A 231 9.88 11.07 -25.33
N ASP A 232 10.47 9.96 -24.88
CA ASP A 232 9.88 8.62 -25.03
C ASP A 232 8.82 8.37 -23.98
N ALA A 233 9.04 8.82 -22.74
CA ALA A 233 8.03 8.80 -21.69
C ALA A 233 6.72 9.45 -22.15
N LYS A 234 6.77 10.63 -22.79
CA LYS A 234 5.58 11.30 -23.34
C LYS A 234 4.80 10.49 -24.38
N LYS A 235 5.42 9.50 -25.03
CA LYS A 235 4.77 8.66 -26.05
C LYS A 235 4.10 7.43 -25.45
N VAL A 236 4.63 6.93 -24.33
CA VAL A 236 4.24 5.62 -23.77
C VAL A 236 3.53 5.73 -22.43
N GLN A 237 3.88 6.71 -21.59
CA GLN A 237 3.30 6.95 -20.27
C GLN A 237 2.04 7.82 -20.37
N THR A 238 1.06 7.29 -21.09
CA THR A 238 -0.24 7.91 -21.34
C THR A 238 -1.34 6.93 -20.99
N LEU A 239 -2.45 7.44 -20.48
CA LEU A 239 -3.69 6.70 -20.28
C LEU A 239 -4.42 6.57 -21.63
#